data_AF-A0A2J6PM23-F1
#
_entry.id   AF-A0A2J6PM23-F1
#
_cell.length_a   1.000
_cell.length_b   1.000
_cell.length_c   1.000
_cell.angle_alpha   90.00
_cell.angle_beta   90.00
_cell.angle_gamma   90.00
#
_symmetry.space_group_name_H-M   'P 1'
#
loop_
_entity.id
_entity.type
_entity.pdbx_description
1 polymer ?
#
loop_
_entity_poly.entity_id
_entity_poly.type
_entity_poly.pdbx_seq_one_letter_code
_entity_poly.pdbx_strand_id
1 'polypeptide(L)'
;MTFMTSYKMMDRMAQPVSSTSWYQLSAKDAPSGYVFTPALISTHNLLYHLQTIWLFTYTDLKTIVFPSSAFGVLTALSSSMIRIIPLTPSPIFQRLLAVFFWTWLNLLPFCIGNQRQAGAVIEDKQNKPWRPVASGRLKPRQAINLQLSVYPLVLLYWYNDLEGSERSCITRNLINASGFMVYSSGALAVALNGEVPSAKLYQWQLLVYRLRNRKTVHLVIGDRAARWTIAVTVSFWIIVAPRFWSSDLAGYLVPFIVGFIFIVRTLFITNVAEDKLLSRFGIYGW
;
A
#
# COMPACT_ATOMS: atom_id res chain seq x y z
N MET A 1 -14.92 -10.67 31.50
CA MET A 1 -16.11 -11.24 30.80
C MET A 1 -16.55 -10.30 29.66
N THR A 2 -15.59 -9.77 28.89
CA THR A 2 -15.81 -8.55 28.06
C THR A 2 -15.14 -8.65 26.68
N PHE A 3 -15.12 -9.85 26.09
CA PHE A 3 -14.63 -10.10 24.73
C PHE A 3 -15.76 -10.49 23.76
N MET A 4 -16.99 -10.64 24.26
CA MET A 4 -18.13 -11.15 23.47
C MET A 4 -19.04 -10.04 22.90
N THR A 5 -18.75 -8.78 23.20
CA THR A 5 -19.63 -7.64 22.86
C THR A 5 -19.31 -6.99 21.52
N SER A 6 -18.09 -7.15 20.99
CA SER A 6 -17.68 -6.52 19.72
C SER A 6 -18.23 -7.25 18.49
N TYR A 7 -18.35 -8.57 18.53
CA TYR A 7 -18.97 -9.36 17.43
C TYR A 7 -20.48 -9.10 17.31
N LYS A 8 -21.19 -8.97 18.45
CA LYS A 8 -22.65 -8.69 18.46
C LYS A 8 -23.04 -7.29 18.01
N MET A 9 -22.08 -6.35 17.89
CA MET A 9 -22.35 -4.99 17.43
C MET A 9 -22.22 -4.87 15.89
N MET A 10 -21.37 -5.71 15.27
CA MET A 10 -21.29 -5.84 13.81
C MET A 10 -22.53 -6.52 13.21
N ASP A 11 -23.09 -7.52 13.91
CA ASP A 11 -24.35 -8.18 13.48
C ASP A 11 -25.57 -7.23 13.46
N ARG A 12 -25.56 -6.15 14.25
CA ARG A 12 -26.69 -5.20 14.30
C ARG A 12 -26.65 -4.09 13.25
N MET A 13 -25.51 -3.89 12.57
CA MET A 13 -25.38 -2.92 11.47
C MET A 13 -25.48 -3.56 10.08
N ALA A 14 -25.54 -4.89 10.02
CA ALA A 14 -25.83 -5.64 8.80
C ALA A 14 -27.34 -5.58 8.50
N GLN A 15 -27.80 -4.45 7.96
CA GLN A 15 -28.96 -4.50 7.08
C GLN A 15 -28.63 -5.46 5.93
N PRO A 16 -29.56 -6.35 5.52
CA PRO A 16 -29.27 -7.40 4.54
C PRO A 16 -29.12 -6.77 3.15
N VAL A 17 -27.94 -6.24 2.86
CA VAL A 17 -27.48 -6.11 1.47
C VAL A 17 -27.30 -7.56 1.00
N SER A 18 -28.10 -7.98 0.02
CA SER A 18 -28.12 -9.36 -0.47
C SER A 18 -26.69 -9.89 -0.64
N SER A 19 -26.43 -11.10 -0.13
CA SER A 19 -25.12 -11.76 -0.23
C SER A 19 -24.57 -11.76 -1.66
N THR A 20 -25.45 -11.79 -2.66
CA THR A 20 -25.18 -11.68 -4.09
C THR A 20 -24.42 -10.40 -4.50
N SER A 21 -24.69 -9.25 -3.88
CA SER A 21 -24.04 -7.97 -4.19
C SER A 21 -22.55 -7.97 -3.80
N TRP A 22 -22.22 -8.57 -2.65
CA TRP A 22 -20.86 -8.65 -2.14
C TRP A 22 -19.99 -9.67 -2.90
N TYR A 23 -20.55 -10.84 -3.23
CA TYR A 23 -19.85 -11.83 -4.07
C TYR A 23 -19.49 -11.28 -5.46
N GLN A 24 -20.35 -10.46 -6.07
CA GLN A 24 -20.07 -9.82 -7.35
C GLN A 24 -18.94 -8.76 -7.29
N LEU A 25 -18.70 -8.13 -6.13
CA LEU A 25 -17.58 -7.21 -5.92
C LEU A 25 -16.26 -7.97 -5.76
N SER A 26 -16.25 -9.06 -4.99
CA SER A 26 -15.07 -9.92 -4.79
C SER A 26 -14.54 -10.51 -6.11
N ALA A 27 -15.44 -10.91 -7.01
CA ALA A 27 -15.09 -11.39 -8.34
C ALA A 27 -14.53 -10.28 -9.27
N LYS A 28 -14.86 -9.01 -9.04
CA LYS A 28 -14.36 -7.86 -9.82
C LYS A 28 -12.91 -7.49 -9.49
N ASP A 29 -12.45 -7.80 -8.27
CA ASP A 29 -11.08 -7.55 -7.84
C ASP A 29 -10.13 -8.73 -8.11
N ALA A 30 -10.67 -9.84 -8.63
CA ALA A 30 -9.86 -10.93 -9.14
C ALA A 30 -9.07 -10.46 -10.36
N PRO A 31 -7.84 -10.96 -10.55
CA PRO A 31 -7.11 -10.63 -11.77
C PRO A 31 -7.86 -11.11 -13.02
N SER A 32 -7.86 -10.26 -14.06
CA SER A 32 -8.54 -10.55 -15.33
C SER A 32 -8.12 -11.92 -15.89
N GLY A 33 -9.09 -12.80 -16.14
CA GLY A 33 -8.86 -14.15 -16.67
C GLY A 33 -8.53 -15.23 -15.63
N TYR A 34 -8.60 -14.93 -14.33
CA TYR A 34 -8.43 -15.95 -13.30
C TYR A 34 -9.63 -16.91 -13.29
N VAL A 35 -9.43 -18.11 -13.82
CA VAL A 35 -10.37 -19.22 -13.69
C VAL A 35 -9.97 -20.05 -12.48
N PHE A 36 -10.89 -20.19 -11.52
CA PHE A 36 -10.72 -21.07 -10.37
C PHE A 36 -10.60 -22.50 -10.90
N THR A 37 -9.37 -23.01 -10.98
CA THR A 37 -9.07 -24.36 -11.46
C THR A 37 -8.65 -25.20 -10.26
N PRO A 38 -9.47 -26.16 -9.82
CA PRO A 38 -9.07 -27.07 -8.76
C PRO A 38 -7.97 -28.00 -9.29
N ALA A 39 -6.80 -27.92 -8.64
CA ALA A 39 -5.94 -29.08 -8.34
C ALA A 39 -5.36 -29.96 -9.48
N LEU A 40 -4.94 -29.42 -10.63
CA LEU A 40 -4.15 -30.18 -11.62
C LEU A 40 -2.94 -29.42 -12.22
N ILE A 41 -2.42 -28.41 -11.54
CA ILE A 41 -1.17 -27.75 -11.99
C ILE A 41 0.00 -28.33 -11.21
N SER A 42 0.97 -28.92 -11.91
CA SER A 42 2.20 -29.45 -11.32
C SER A 42 2.89 -28.38 -10.47
N THR A 43 3.13 -28.70 -9.20
CA THR A 43 3.85 -27.84 -8.25
C THR A 43 5.33 -27.67 -8.60
N HIS A 44 5.83 -28.32 -9.65
CA HIS A 44 7.18 -28.15 -10.18
C HIS A 44 7.25 -27.15 -11.34
N ASN A 45 6.11 -26.54 -11.72
CA ASN A 45 6.05 -25.61 -12.82
C ASN A 45 6.47 -24.20 -12.37
N LEU A 46 7.48 -23.61 -13.03
CA LEU A 46 7.91 -22.23 -12.78
C LEU A 46 6.76 -21.23 -12.89
N LEU A 47 5.88 -21.39 -13.89
CA LEU A 47 4.71 -20.55 -14.09
C LEU A 47 3.76 -20.62 -12.89
N TYR A 48 3.63 -21.80 -12.27
CA TYR A 48 2.85 -21.97 -11.06
C TYR A 48 3.44 -21.16 -9.91
N HIS A 49 4.75 -21.16 -9.72
CA HIS A 49 5.38 -20.37 -8.64
C HIS A 49 5.29 -18.87 -8.91
N LEU A 50 5.56 -18.42 -10.15
CA LEU A 50 5.45 -17.01 -10.54
C LEU A 50 4.03 -16.48 -10.35
N GLN A 51 3.03 -17.25 -10.78
CA GLN A 51 1.63 -16.88 -10.56
C GLN A 51 1.28 -16.86 -9.07
N THR A 52 1.86 -17.73 -8.24
CA THR A 52 1.65 -17.72 -6.79
C THR A 52 2.17 -16.43 -6.15
N ILE A 53 3.40 -16.03 -6.49
CA ILE A 53 4.03 -14.78 -6.01
C ILE A 53 3.19 -13.57 -6.43
N TRP A 54 2.74 -13.56 -7.68
CA TRP A 54 1.88 -12.49 -8.19
C TRP A 54 0.53 -12.45 -7.48
N LEU A 55 -0.14 -13.58 -7.25
CA LEU A 55 -1.40 -13.64 -6.50
C LEU A 55 -1.24 -13.21 -5.04
N PHE A 56 -0.10 -13.45 -4.39
CA PHE A 56 0.14 -12.91 -3.05
C PHE A 56 0.12 -11.37 -3.05
N THR A 57 0.67 -10.76 -4.09
CA THR A 57 1.01 -9.33 -4.10
C THR A 57 0.07 -8.48 -4.96
N TYR A 58 -0.85 -9.09 -5.72
CA TYR A 58 -1.65 -8.45 -6.77
C TYR A 58 -2.32 -7.14 -6.33
N THR A 59 -3.05 -7.17 -5.20
CA THR A 59 -3.72 -5.98 -4.66
C THR A 59 -2.72 -4.92 -4.21
N ASP A 60 -1.56 -5.36 -3.70
CA ASP A 60 -0.58 -4.50 -3.07
C ASP A 60 0.46 -3.92 -4.05
N LEU A 61 0.49 -4.42 -5.29
CA LEU A 61 1.24 -3.80 -6.39
C LEU A 61 0.78 -2.35 -6.61
N LYS A 62 -0.53 -2.13 -6.69
CA LYS A 62 -1.13 -0.81 -6.92
C LYS A 62 -1.07 0.11 -5.69
N THR A 63 -1.18 -0.45 -4.49
CA THR A 63 -1.29 0.34 -3.27
C THR A 63 0.05 0.60 -2.58
N ILE A 64 1.07 -0.25 -2.82
CA ILE A 64 2.38 -0.15 -2.15
C ILE A 64 3.54 -0.12 -3.15
N VAL A 65 3.66 -1.09 -4.06
CA VAL A 65 4.85 -1.22 -4.93
C VAL A 65 4.98 -0.04 -5.89
N PHE A 66 3.95 0.27 -6.67
CA PHE A 66 4.01 1.38 -7.62
C PHE A 66 4.17 2.73 -6.91
N PRO A 67 3.39 3.07 -5.86
CA PRO A 67 3.59 4.34 -5.17
C PRO A 67 4.96 4.49 -4.52
N SER A 68 5.50 3.45 -3.88
CA SER A 68 6.81 3.50 -3.22
C SER A 68 7.95 3.58 -4.24
N SER A 69 7.86 2.84 -5.35
CA SER A 69 8.81 2.92 -6.45
C SER A 69 8.82 4.31 -7.08
N ALA A 70 7.64 4.85 -7.39
CA ALA A 70 7.50 6.19 -7.94
C ALA A 70 8.06 7.24 -6.99
N PHE A 71 7.75 7.15 -5.69
CA PHE A 71 8.30 8.07 -4.70
C PHE A 71 9.83 8.01 -4.65
N GLY A 72 10.43 6.82 -4.62
CA GLY A 72 11.88 6.65 -4.62
C GLY A 72 12.55 7.24 -5.86
N VAL A 73 12.03 6.92 -7.05
CA VAL A 73 12.55 7.41 -8.35
C VAL A 73 12.41 8.92 -8.48
N LEU A 74 11.22 9.47 -8.19
CA LEU A 74 10.97 10.91 -8.30
C LEU A 74 11.82 11.70 -7.30
N THR A 75 12.04 11.15 -6.10
CA THR A 75 12.94 11.75 -5.12
C THR A 75 14.39 11.72 -5.58
N ALA A 76 14.85 10.63 -6.19
CA ALA A 76 16.19 10.52 -6.77
C ALA A 76 16.39 11.52 -7.93
N LEU A 77 15.43 11.57 -8.87
CA LEU A 77 15.46 12.50 -10.00
C LEU A 77 15.46 13.95 -9.52
N SER A 78 14.59 14.28 -8.57
CA SER A 78 14.57 15.62 -7.97
C SER A 78 15.93 15.96 -7.38
N SER A 79 16.49 15.06 -6.55
CA SER A 79 17.80 15.25 -5.90
C SER A 79 18.95 15.46 -6.88
N SER A 80 18.92 14.76 -8.02
CA SER A 80 19.85 14.95 -9.14
C SER A 80 19.68 16.33 -9.78
N MET A 81 18.44 16.74 -10.09
CA MET A 81 18.14 18.01 -10.75
C MET A 81 18.48 19.23 -9.88
N ILE A 82 18.20 19.17 -8.57
CA ILE A 82 18.55 20.24 -7.62
C ILE A 82 19.97 20.10 -7.04
N ARG A 83 20.81 19.23 -7.65
CA ARG A 83 22.23 19.03 -7.35
C ARG A 83 22.54 18.74 -5.87
N ILE A 84 21.61 18.08 -5.17
CA ILE A 84 21.87 17.56 -3.81
C ILE A 84 22.84 16.38 -3.88
N ILE A 85 22.78 15.61 -4.97
CA ILE A 85 23.61 14.44 -5.19
C ILE A 85 24.29 14.60 -6.56
N PRO A 86 25.58 14.26 -6.71
CA PRO A 86 26.34 14.45 -7.96
C PRO A 86 26.05 13.36 -9.01
N LEU A 87 24.80 12.88 -9.09
CA LEU A 87 24.35 11.90 -10.07
C LEU A 87 23.61 12.61 -11.21
N THR A 88 23.84 12.18 -12.45
CA THR A 88 22.98 12.56 -13.58
C THR A 88 21.69 11.73 -13.58
N PRO A 89 20.62 12.17 -14.28
CA PRO A 89 19.36 11.42 -14.33
C PRO A 89 19.45 10.05 -15.03
N SER A 90 20.38 9.87 -15.97
CA SER A 90 20.48 8.67 -16.82
C SER A 90 20.63 7.36 -16.01
N PRO A 91 21.58 7.25 -15.05
CA PRO A 91 21.68 6.09 -14.15
C PRO A 91 20.39 5.75 -13.39
N ILE A 92 19.55 6.75 -13.07
CA ILE A 92 18.30 6.54 -12.33
C ILE A 92 17.29 5.81 -13.23
N PHE A 93 17.18 6.19 -14.51
CA PHE A 93 16.31 5.51 -15.47
C PHE A 93 16.73 4.06 -15.72
N GLN A 94 18.03 3.78 -15.74
CA GLN A 94 18.55 2.42 -15.89
C GLN A 94 18.19 1.50 -14.70
N ARG A 95 17.80 2.08 -13.57
CA ARG A 95 17.48 1.35 -12.32
C ARG A 95 15.99 1.20 -12.07
N LEU A 96 15.10 1.68 -12.95
CA LEU A 96 13.65 1.60 -12.74
C LEU A 96 13.18 0.19 -12.41
N LEU A 97 13.67 -0.82 -13.15
CA LEU A 97 13.33 -2.22 -12.88
C LEU A 97 13.90 -2.70 -11.55
N ALA A 98 15.15 -2.33 -11.22
CA ALA A 98 15.77 -2.70 -9.95
C ALA A 98 14.99 -2.12 -8.76
N VAL A 99 14.54 -0.86 -8.85
CA VAL A 99 13.69 -0.22 -7.83
C VAL A 99 12.36 -0.95 -7.67
N PHE A 100 11.71 -1.28 -8.79
CA PHE A 100 10.46 -2.04 -8.79
C PHE A 100 10.64 -3.43 -8.15
N PHE A 101 11.66 -4.19 -8.57
CA PHE A 101 11.90 -5.52 -8.01
C PHE A 101 12.31 -5.47 -6.54
N TRP A 102 13.12 -4.49 -6.14
CA TRP A 102 13.49 -4.32 -4.74
C TRP A 102 12.26 -4.08 -3.87
N THR A 103 11.38 -3.16 -4.27
CA THR A 103 10.14 -2.89 -3.51
C THR A 103 9.20 -4.08 -3.52
N TRP A 104 9.04 -4.77 -4.65
CA TRP A 104 8.16 -5.94 -4.78
C TRP A 104 8.65 -7.13 -3.94
N LEU A 105 9.95 -7.45 -3.98
CA LEU A 105 10.54 -8.55 -3.20
C LEU A 105 10.47 -8.28 -1.70
N ASN A 106 10.69 -7.04 -1.26
CA ASN A 106 10.57 -6.69 0.16
C ASN A 106 9.10 -6.74 0.63
N LEU A 107 8.13 -6.52 -0.25
CA LEU A 107 6.71 -6.60 0.07
C LEU A 107 6.20 -8.04 0.19
N LEU A 108 6.76 -8.97 -0.59
CA LEU A 108 6.28 -10.34 -0.67
C LEU A 108 6.13 -11.04 0.71
N PRO A 109 7.12 -11.00 1.62
CA PRO A 109 6.97 -11.58 2.96
C PRO A 109 5.78 -11.01 3.74
N PHE A 110 5.51 -9.71 3.61
CA PHE A 110 4.38 -9.05 4.26
C PHE A 110 3.04 -9.56 3.74
N CYS A 111 2.89 -9.66 2.42
CA CYS A 111 1.68 -10.23 1.81
C CYS A 111 1.45 -11.70 2.22
N ILE A 112 2.52 -12.51 2.28
CA ILE A 112 2.43 -13.90 2.74
C ILE A 112 2.00 -13.96 4.21
N GLY A 113 2.64 -13.16 5.07
CA GLY A 113 2.35 -13.08 6.50
C GLY A 113 0.90 -12.69 6.79
N ASN A 114 0.37 -11.72 6.04
CA ASN A 114 -1.01 -11.27 6.20
C ASN A 114 -2.04 -12.31 5.76
N GLN A 115 -1.71 -13.18 4.79
CA GLN A 115 -2.66 -14.15 4.26
C GLN A 115 -2.64 -15.51 4.97
N ARG A 116 -1.62 -15.82 5.77
CA ARG A 116 -1.50 -17.12 6.46
C ARG A 116 -2.24 -17.19 7.80
N GLN A 117 -2.60 -16.05 8.39
CA GLN A 117 -3.29 -15.94 9.68
C GLN A 117 -4.67 -16.62 9.60
N ALA A 118 -5.08 -17.38 10.62
CA ALA A 118 -6.34 -18.13 10.59
C ALA A 118 -7.56 -17.22 10.34
N GLY A 119 -7.63 -16.07 11.00
CA GLY A 119 -8.67 -15.07 10.78
C GLY A 119 -8.64 -14.49 9.36
N ALA A 120 -7.47 -14.14 8.86
CA ALA A 120 -7.30 -13.61 7.50
C ALA A 120 -7.67 -14.63 6.42
N VAL A 121 -7.42 -15.92 6.63
CA VAL A 121 -7.84 -16.98 5.68
C VAL A 121 -9.36 -17.06 5.59
N ILE A 122 -10.07 -16.96 6.72
CA ILE A 122 -11.53 -16.98 6.74
C ILE A 122 -12.08 -15.74 6.03
N GLU A 123 -11.54 -14.57 6.34
CA GLU A 123 -11.91 -13.30 5.70
C GLU A 123 -11.62 -13.33 4.19
N ASP A 124 -10.43 -13.75 3.78
CA ASP A 124 -10.03 -13.79 2.36
C ASP A 124 -10.82 -14.83 1.58
N LYS A 125 -11.26 -15.95 2.19
CA LYS A 125 -12.18 -16.88 1.50
C LYS A 125 -13.50 -16.23 1.10
N GLN A 126 -13.95 -15.22 1.86
CA GLN A 126 -15.16 -14.47 1.55
C GLN A 126 -14.87 -13.30 0.61
N ASN A 127 -13.82 -12.53 0.90
CA ASN A 127 -13.55 -11.26 0.23
C ASN A 127 -12.62 -11.39 -0.99
N LYS A 128 -11.64 -12.29 -0.97
CA LYS A 128 -10.56 -12.43 -1.95
C LYS A 128 -10.21 -13.91 -2.19
N PRO A 129 -11.18 -14.74 -2.65
CA PRO A 129 -11.04 -16.20 -2.68
C PRO A 129 -9.94 -16.70 -3.61
N TRP A 130 -9.46 -15.87 -4.53
CA TRP A 130 -8.36 -16.14 -5.47
C TRP A 130 -6.97 -16.06 -4.82
N ARG A 131 -6.84 -15.53 -3.60
CA ARG A 131 -5.56 -15.43 -2.88
C ARG A 131 -4.95 -16.82 -2.65
N PRO A 132 -3.61 -16.98 -2.65
CA PRO A 132 -2.99 -18.31 -2.63
C PRO A 132 -3.39 -19.21 -1.45
N VAL A 133 -3.54 -18.66 -0.24
CA VAL A 133 -3.92 -19.48 0.92
C VAL A 133 -5.44 -19.72 0.94
N ALA A 134 -6.24 -18.70 0.63
CA ALA A 134 -7.71 -18.78 0.61
C ALA A 134 -8.22 -19.77 -0.46
N SER A 135 -7.63 -19.74 -1.66
CA SER A 135 -7.94 -20.65 -2.78
C SER A 135 -7.46 -22.08 -2.57
N GLY A 136 -6.67 -22.35 -1.54
CA GLY A 136 -6.05 -23.66 -1.31
C GLY A 136 -4.86 -23.96 -2.21
N ARG A 137 -4.34 -22.97 -2.95
CA ARG A 137 -3.12 -23.10 -3.75
C ARG A 137 -1.91 -23.45 -2.87
N LEU A 138 -1.81 -22.86 -1.67
CA LEU A 138 -0.82 -23.20 -0.65
C LEU A 138 -1.48 -23.48 0.70
N LYS A 139 -1.00 -24.51 1.40
CA LYS A 139 -1.31 -24.71 2.83
C LYS A 139 -0.60 -23.61 3.65
N PRO A 140 -1.15 -23.18 4.81
CA PRO A 140 -0.51 -22.19 5.66
C PRO A 140 0.95 -22.51 6.02
N ARG A 141 1.27 -23.79 6.31
CA ARG A 141 2.66 -24.22 6.57
C ARG A 141 3.60 -24.01 5.37
N GLN A 142 3.12 -24.24 4.14
CA GLN A 142 3.92 -24.01 2.93
C GLN A 142 4.16 -22.51 2.72
N ALA A 143 3.17 -21.67 3.03
CA ALA A 143 3.31 -20.22 3.00
C ALA A 143 4.36 -19.73 4.01
N ILE A 144 4.42 -20.31 5.22
CA ILE A 144 5.46 -20.01 6.22
C ILE A 144 6.86 -20.33 5.68
N ASN A 145 7.05 -21.53 5.13
CA ASN A 145 8.34 -21.92 4.57
C ASN A 145 8.77 -20.98 3.43
N LEU A 146 7.82 -20.60 2.57
CA LEU A 146 8.07 -19.61 1.51
C LEU A 146 8.47 -18.25 2.11
N GLN A 147 7.74 -17.75 3.10
CA GLN A 147 8.05 -16.49 3.78
C GLN A 147 9.46 -16.49 4.38
N LEU A 148 9.83 -17.58 5.09
CA LEU A 148 11.15 -17.74 5.70
C LEU A 148 12.27 -17.87 4.66
N SER A 149 11.98 -18.48 3.51
CA SER A 149 12.96 -18.59 2.41
C SER A 149 13.25 -17.25 1.72
N VAL A 150 12.34 -16.27 1.83
CA VAL A 150 12.49 -14.96 1.21
C VAL A 150 13.24 -13.99 2.14
N TYR A 151 12.85 -13.81 3.41
CA TYR A 151 13.63 -13.07 4.44
C TYR A 151 12.88 -13.02 5.80
N PRO A 152 13.54 -13.17 6.97
CA PRO A 152 12.94 -12.82 8.26
C PRO A 152 13.10 -11.32 8.54
N LEU A 153 12.09 -10.51 8.20
CA LEU A 153 12.07 -9.10 8.59
C LEU A 153 11.57 -8.95 10.03
N VAL A 154 12.37 -8.31 10.89
CA VAL A 154 12.05 -8.05 12.31
C VAL A 154 10.70 -7.33 12.47
N LEU A 155 10.43 -6.31 11.64
CA LEU A 155 9.16 -5.59 11.68
C LEU A 155 7.97 -6.45 11.26
N LEU A 156 8.18 -7.40 10.35
CA LEU A 156 7.14 -8.30 9.88
C LEU A 156 6.80 -9.37 10.93
N TYR A 157 7.83 -9.90 11.57
CA TYR A 157 7.68 -10.80 12.71
C TYR A 157 6.93 -10.11 13.85
N TRP A 158 7.28 -8.86 14.15
CA TRP A 158 6.55 -8.08 15.15
C TRP A 158 5.10 -7.81 14.74
N TYR A 159 4.86 -7.44 13.48
CA TYR A 159 3.52 -7.15 12.97
C TYR A 159 2.60 -8.38 13.06
N ASN A 160 3.05 -9.52 12.55
CA ASN A 160 2.22 -10.73 12.39
C ASN A 160 2.36 -11.72 13.55
N ASP A 161 3.57 -12.16 13.87
CA ASP A 161 3.80 -13.29 14.79
C ASP A 161 3.73 -12.89 16.26
N LEU A 162 4.05 -11.62 16.58
CA LEU A 162 3.90 -11.05 17.92
C LEU A 162 2.62 -10.22 18.11
N GLU A 163 1.73 -10.28 17.11
CA GLU A 163 0.42 -9.59 17.06
C GLU A 163 0.54 -8.08 17.29
N GLY A 164 1.67 -7.47 16.87
CA GLY A 164 1.89 -6.03 17.02
C GLY A 164 0.82 -5.18 16.33
N SER A 165 0.21 -5.70 15.26
CA SER A 165 -0.94 -5.06 14.60
C SER A 165 -2.20 -5.00 15.48
N GLU A 166 -2.38 -5.97 16.38
CA GLU A 166 -3.60 -6.13 17.17
C GLU A 166 -3.50 -5.52 18.58
N ARG A 167 -2.27 -5.35 19.11
CA ARG A 167 -2.05 -4.85 20.47
C ARG A 167 -2.62 -3.45 20.72
N SER A 168 -2.40 -2.52 19.80
CA SER A 168 -2.97 -1.18 19.89
C SER A 168 -2.95 -0.45 18.55
N CYS A 169 -3.85 0.52 18.39
CA CYS A 169 -3.86 1.38 17.20
C CYS A 169 -2.55 2.17 17.03
N ILE A 170 -1.86 2.51 18.13
CA ILE A 170 -0.59 3.25 18.10
C ILE A 170 0.51 2.33 17.58
N THR A 171 0.63 1.12 18.14
CA THR A 171 1.63 0.12 17.74
C THR A 171 1.50 -0.22 16.25
N ARG A 172 0.28 -0.51 15.80
CA ARG A 172 0.01 -0.79 14.37
C ARG A 172 0.42 0.36 13.46
N ASN A 173 0.07 1.60 13.84
CA ASN A 173 0.41 2.77 13.04
C ASN A 173 1.91 3.05 12.99
N LEU A 174 2.63 2.84 14.11
CA LEU A 174 4.08 2.97 14.15
C LEU A 174 4.78 1.93 13.26
N ILE A 175 4.34 0.67 13.32
CA ILE A 175 4.91 -0.41 12.49
C ILE A 175 4.63 -0.12 11.01
N ASN A 176 3.40 0.25 10.66
CA ASN A 176 3.02 0.58 9.28
C ASN A 176 3.80 1.78 8.74
N ALA A 177 3.90 2.87 9.52
CA ALA A 177 4.67 4.05 9.14
C ALA A 177 6.16 3.70 8.91
N SER A 178 6.74 2.89 9.81
CA SER A 178 8.11 2.40 9.66
C SER A 178 8.27 1.55 8.40
N GLY A 179 7.32 0.66 8.11
CA GLY A 179 7.31 -0.14 6.88
C GLY A 179 7.28 0.73 5.63
N PHE A 180 6.35 1.69 5.53
CA PHE A 180 6.29 2.61 4.40
C PHE A 180 7.56 3.44 4.22
N MET A 181 8.17 3.87 5.32
CA MET A 181 9.45 4.57 5.30
C MET A 181 10.54 3.66 4.73
N VAL A 182 10.68 2.42 5.22
CA VAL A 182 11.66 1.45 4.70
C VAL A 182 11.46 1.22 3.20
N TYR A 183 10.22 1.02 2.73
CA TYR A 183 9.95 0.80 1.30
C TYR A 183 10.37 1.99 0.43
N SER A 184 10.08 3.20 0.89
CA SER A 184 10.36 4.42 0.13
C SER A 184 11.83 4.82 0.20
N SER A 185 12.45 4.70 1.37
CA SER A 185 13.89 4.93 1.58
C SER A 185 14.74 3.93 0.81
N GLY A 186 14.35 2.64 0.81
CA GLY A 186 15.09 1.63 0.06
C GLY A 186 14.88 1.73 -1.44
N ALA A 187 13.68 2.09 -1.91
CA ALA A 187 13.45 2.43 -3.32
C ALA A 187 14.36 3.59 -3.78
N LEU A 188 14.46 4.65 -2.95
CA LEU A 188 15.39 5.76 -3.18
C LEU A 188 16.85 5.29 -3.18
N ALA A 189 17.26 4.47 -2.21
CA ALA A 189 18.63 3.96 -2.13
C ALA A 189 19.00 3.14 -3.37
N VAL A 190 18.11 2.26 -3.85
CA VAL A 190 18.35 1.50 -5.09
C VAL A 190 18.46 2.42 -6.30
N ALA A 191 17.60 3.44 -6.40
CA ALA A 191 17.64 4.44 -7.46
C ALA A 191 18.96 5.24 -7.47
N LEU A 192 19.53 5.49 -6.29
CA LEU A 192 20.78 6.22 -6.07
C LEU A 192 22.02 5.32 -5.96
N ASN A 193 21.93 4.02 -6.27
CA ASN A 193 23.05 3.07 -6.13
C ASN A 193 23.64 2.94 -4.71
N GLY A 194 22.81 3.07 -3.68
CA GLY A 194 23.26 3.02 -2.29
C GLY A 194 23.96 4.28 -1.81
N GLU A 195 23.99 5.35 -2.62
CA GLU A 195 24.45 6.65 -2.13
C GLU A 195 23.55 7.13 -0.98
N VAL A 196 24.20 7.55 0.11
CA VAL A 196 23.50 7.95 1.32
C VAL A 196 22.78 9.27 1.07
N PRO A 197 21.45 9.33 1.25
CA PRO A 197 20.70 10.57 1.11
C PRO A 197 21.24 11.66 2.03
N SER A 198 21.26 12.90 1.57
CA SER A 198 21.62 14.04 2.42
C SER A 198 20.70 14.14 3.65
N ALA A 199 21.15 14.82 4.72
CA ALA A 199 20.33 15.07 5.91
C ALA A 199 18.97 15.71 5.56
N LYS A 200 18.93 16.57 4.54
CA LYS A 200 17.70 17.21 4.02
C LYS A 200 16.72 16.17 3.44
N LEU A 201 17.21 15.13 2.77
CA LEU A 201 16.38 14.03 2.24
C LEU A 201 15.82 13.14 3.34
N TYR A 202 16.58 12.89 4.42
CA TYR A 202 16.06 12.18 5.59
C TYR A 202 15.00 13.00 6.32
N GLN A 203 15.22 14.31 6.49
CA GLN A 203 14.23 15.22 7.08
C GLN A 203 12.93 15.25 6.26
N TRP A 204 13.03 15.28 4.92
CA TRP A 204 11.88 15.19 4.02
C TRP A 204 11.07 13.91 4.25
N GLN A 205 11.75 12.76 4.27
CA GLN A 205 11.10 11.47 4.51
C GLN A 205 10.41 11.45 5.88
N LEU A 206 11.11 11.85 6.95
CA LEU A 206 10.53 11.91 8.29
C LEU A 206 9.30 12.82 8.37
N LEU A 207 9.31 13.98 7.70
CA LEU A 207 8.18 14.90 7.65
C LEU A 207 6.95 14.24 7.00
N VAL A 208 7.14 13.54 5.88
CA VAL A 208 6.06 12.81 5.18
C VAL A 208 5.45 11.72 6.06
N TYR A 209 6.26 11.01 6.87
CA TYR A 209 5.77 9.90 7.69
C TYR A 209 5.19 10.32 9.05
N ARG A 210 5.70 11.39 9.69
CA ARG A 210 5.16 11.88 10.98
C ARG A 210 3.70 12.31 10.89
N LEU A 211 3.25 12.77 9.72
CA LEU A 211 1.90 13.28 9.51
C LEU A 211 0.91 12.20 9.01
N ARG A 212 1.35 10.94 8.83
CA ARG A 212 0.52 9.81 8.36
C ARG A 212 -0.12 9.01 9.51
N ASN A 213 -0.55 9.64 10.60
CA ASN A 213 -1.30 8.94 11.65
C ASN A 213 -2.75 8.70 11.22
N ARG A 214 -3.01 7.54 10.62
CA ARG A 214 -4.32 7.22 10.06
C ARG A 214 -5.06 6.25 10.99
N LYS A 215 -6.03 6.74 11.76
CA LYS A 215 -7.19 5.90 12.09
C LYS A 215 -7.97 5.73 10.78
N THR A 216 -8.67 4.61 10.58
CA THR A 216 -9.67 4.44 9.51
C THR A 216 -10.84 5.38 9.80
N VAL A 217 -10.58 6.67 9.65
CA VAL A 217 -11.41 7.80 10.04
C VAL A 217 -12.68 7.83 9.18
N HIS A 218 -12.58 7.41 7.92
CA HIS A 218 -13.66 7.50 6.94
C HIS A 218 -14.94 6.74 7.35
N LEU A 219 -14.82 5.59 8.02
CA LEU A 219 -15.98 4.85 8.54
C LEU A 219 -16.57 5.49 9.80
N VAL A 220 -15.78 6.27 10.54
CA VAL A 220 -16.15 6.82 11.85
C VAL A 220 -16.69 8.25 11.74
N ILE A 221 -16.18 9.07 10.80
CA ILE A 221 -16.54 10.49 10.67
C ILE A 221 -17.51 10.77 9.51
N GLY A 222 -17.84 9.77 8.71
CA GLY A 222 -18.69 9.89 7.54
C GLY A 222 -17.98 10.47 6.30
N ASP A 223 -18.56 10.23 5.13
CA ASP A 223 -17.97 10.57 3.81
C ASP A 223 -17.60 12.05 3.69
N ARG A 224 -18.51 12.96 4.06
CA ARG A 224 -18.29 14.40 3.92
C ARG A 224 -17.10 14.88 4.74
N ALA A 225 -17.01 14.47 6.01
CA ALA A 225 -15.91 14.86 6.86
C ALA A 225 -14.60 14.21 6.39
N ALA A 226 -14.63 12.96 5.90
CA ALA A 226 -13.47 12.31 5.29
C ALA A 226 -12.93 13.09 4.09
N ARG A 227 -13.79 13.56 3.17
CA ARG A 227 -13.40 14.39 2.03
C ARG A 227 -12.75 15.70 2.46
N TRP A 228 -13.28 16.35 3.50
CA TRP A 228 -12.65 17.55 4.08
C TRP A 228 -11.28 17.26 4.68
N THR A 229 -11.08 16.12 5.34
CA THR A 229 -9.74 15.76 5.84
C THR A 229 -8.72 15.62 4.69
N ILE A 230 -9.15 15.06 3.54
CA ILE A 230 -8.32 14.98 2.34
C ILE A 230 -8.01 16.38 1.82
N ALA A 231 -9.03 17.23 1.65
CA ALA A 231 -8.87 18.58 1.12
C ALA A 231 -7.93 19.45 1.96
N VAL A 232 -8.08 19.41 3.29
CA VAL A 232 -7.19 20.11 4.23
C VAL A 232 -5.77 19.57 4.13
N THR A 233 -5.60 18.24 4.06
CA THR A 233 -4.27 17.63 3.93
C THR A 233 -3.59 18.04 2.63
N VAL A 234 -4.30 18.04 1.51
CA VAL A 234 -3.75 18.44 0.22
C VAL A 234 -3.39 19.93 0.24
N SER A 235 -4.26 20.78 0.79
CA SER A 235 -4.01 22.23 0.94
C SER A 235 -2.77 22.54 1.77
N PHE A 236 -2.53 21.77 2.83
CA PHE A 236 -1.30 21.86 3.60
C PHE A 236 -0.07 21.50 2.76
N TRP A 237 -0.12 20.40 2.02
CA TRP A 237 1.04 19.90 1.27
C TRP A 237 1.40 20.73 0.03
N ILE A 238 0.43 21.37 -0.63
CA ILE A 238 0.73 22.27 -1.77
C ILE A 238 1.54 23.51 -1.35
N ILE A 239 1.51 23.89 -0.06
CA ILE A 239 2.28 25.01 0.49
C ILE A 239 3.58 24.51 1.13
N VAL A 240 3.50 23.47 1.97
CA VAL A 240 4.63 23.01 2.78
C VAL A 240 5.71 22.33 1.94
N ALA A 241 5.33 21.56 0.91
CA ALA A 241 6.32 20.85 0.10
C ALA A 241 7.23 21.80 -0.70
N PRO A 242 6.72 22.76 -1.50
CA PRO A 242 7.60 23.70 -2.22
C PRO A 242 8.41 24.59 -1.26
N ARG A 243 7.84 24.98 -0.12
CA ARG A 243 8.53 25.76 0.91
C ARG A 243 9.70 25.00 1.52
N PHE A 244 9.52 23.73 1.88
CA PHE A 244 10.60 22.89 2.42
C PHE A 244 11.78 22.76 1.45
N TRP A 245 11.49 22.67 0.16
CA TRP A 245 12.49 22.55 -0.89
C TRP A 245 13.09 23.89 -1.34
N SER A 246 12.63 25.01 -0.77
CA SER A 246 13.05 26.36 -1.17
C SER A 246 12.81 26.61 -2.66
N SER A 247 11.71 26.08 -3.19
CA SER A 247 11.36 26.17 -4.61
C SER A 247 11.04 27.61 -5.05
N ASP A 248 11.24 27.86 -6.34
CA ASP A 248 10.82 29.08 -7.03
C ASP A 248 9.32 29.04 -7.36
N LEU A 249 8.80 30.10 -7.99
CA LEU A 249 7.38 30.21 -8.35
C LEU A 249 6.88 29.02 -9.17
N ALA A 250 7.69 28.51 -10.11
CA ALA A 250 7.36 27.35 -10.92
C ALA A 250 7.16 26.09 -10.05
N GLY A 251 7.99 25.89 -9.02
CA GLY A 251 7.83 24.80 -8.06
C GLY A 251 6.56 24.89 -7.20
N TYR A 252 5.93 26.07 -7.07
CA TYR A 252 4.60 26.20 -6.44
C TYR A 252 3.45 25.97 -7.43
N LEU A 253 3.60 26.38 -8.70
CA LEU A 253 2.50 26.34 -9.68
C LEU A 253 1.97 24.93 -9.94
N VAL A 254 2.87 23.97 -10.18
CA VAL A 254 2.45 22.60 -10.54
C VAL A 254 1.72 21.90 -9.37
N PRO A 255 2.26 21.85 -8.14
CA PRO A 255 1.54 21.28 -7.01
C PRO A 255 0.22 22.01 -6.71
N PHE A 256 0.18 23.34 -6.86
CA PHE A 256 -1.03 24.12 -6.65
C PHE A 256 -2.12 23.75 -7.64
N ILE A 257 -1.84 23.72 -8.96
CA ILE A 257 -2.83 23.37 -9.99
C ILE A 257 -3.36 21.96 -9.78
N VAL A 258 -2.46 20.98 -9.63
CA VAL A 258 -2.85 19.57 -9.44
C VAL A 258 -3.63 19.38 -8.14
N GLY A 259 -3.15 19.98 -7.04
CA GLY A 259 -3.80 19.91 -5.74
C GLY A 259 -5.16 20.60 -5.72
N PHE A 260 -5.29 21.75 -6.38
CA PHE A 260 -6.56 22.48 -6.49
C PHE A 260 -7.60 21.68 -7.27
N ILE A 261 -7.23 21.14 -8.44
CA ILE A 261 -8.11 20.26 -9.23
C ILE A 261 -8.56 19.06 -8.37
N PHE A 262 -7.62 18.47 -7.62
CA PHE A 262 -7.91 17.34 -6.75
C PHE A 262 -8.88 17.71 -5.61
N ILE A 263 -8.65 18.83 -4.93
CA ILE A 263 -9.54 19.34 -3.86
C ILE A 263 -10.95 19.59 -4.39
N VAL A 264 -11.07 20.32 -5.50
CA VAL A 264 -12.37 20.63 -6.11
C VAL A 264 -13.09 19.34 -6.46
N ARG A 265 -12.41 18.38 -7.11
CA ARG A 265 -13.03 17.10 -7.44
C ARG A 265 -13.46 16.33 -6.19
N THR A 266 -12.60 16.21 -5.18
CA THR A 266 -12.92 15.48 -3.94
C THR A 266 -14.10 16.08 -3.21
N LEU A 267 -14.26 17.40 -3.19
CA LEU A 267 -15.35 18.08 -2.46
C LEU A 267 -16.66 18.16 -3.24
N PHE A 268 -16.61 18.31 -4.56
CA PHE A 268 -17.79 18.62 -5.39
C PHE A 268 -18.25 17.48 -6.30
N ILE A 269 -17.41 16.48 -6.57
CA ILE A 269 -17.78 15.30 -7.36
C ILE A 269 -17.89 14.11 -6.41
N THR A 270 -19.11 13.81 -5.96
CA THR A 270 -19.40 12.84 -4.89
C THR A 270 -20.13 11.59 -5.39
N ASN A 271 -19.98 11.24 -6.67
CA ASN A 271 -20.68 10.09 -7.23
C ASN A 271 -19.81 8.81 -7.11
N VAL A 272 -20.45 7.70 -6.73
CA VAL A 272 -19.79 6.42 -6.46
C VAL A 272 -19.10 5.82 -7.70
N ALA A 273 -19.62 6.09 -8.90
CA ALA A 273 -19.04 5.59 -10.14
C ALA A 273 -17.70 6.28 -10.47
N GLU A 274 -17.61 7.58 -10.24
CA GLU A 274 -16.43 8.44 -10.44
C GLU A 274 -15.39 8.23 -9.33
N ASP A 275 -15.83 8.01 -8.09
CA ASP A 275 -14.92 7.66 -6.99
C ASP A 275 -14.23 6.31 -7.25
N LYS A 276 -14.97 5.34 -7.83
CA LYS A 276 -14.40 4.07 -8.30
C LYS A 276 -13.47 4.24 -9.49
N LEU A 277 -13.65 5.27 -10.30
CA LEU A 277 -12.75 5.61 -11.41
C LEU A 277 -11.41 6.13 -10.85
N LEU A 278 -11.44 6.96 -9.81
CA LEU A 278 -10.24 7.42 -9.10
C LEU A 278 -9.54 6.31 -8.30
N SER A 279 -10.27 5.37 -7.70
CA SER A 279 -9.66 4.24 -6.99
C SER A 279 -8.88 3.32 -7.94
N ARG A 280 -9.29 3.20 -9.21
CA ARG A 280 -8.54 2.46 -10.25
C ARG A 280 -7.16 3.04 -10.55
N PHE A 281 -6.97 4.35 -10.33
CA PHE A 281 -5.67 5.03 -10.44
C PHE A 281 -4.88 5.03 -9.11
N GLY A 282 -5.33 4.30 -8.09
CA GLY A 282 -4.65 4.20 -6.79
C GLY A 282 -4.78 5.45 -5.91
N ILE A 283 -5.64 6.40 -6.27
CA ILE A 283 -5.81 7.67 -5.54
C ILE A 283 -6.72 7.47 -4.32
N TYR A 284 -7.67 6.54 -4.40
CA TYR A 284 -8.39 5.99 -3.26
C TYR A 284 -7.98 4.53 -3.06
N GLY A 285 -6.75 4.32 -2.59
CA GLY A 285 -6.30 3.03 -2.08
C GLY A 285 -6.58 2.95 -0.58
N TRP A 286 -7.76 2.40 -0.24
CA TRP A 286 -8.15 2.08 1.12
C TRP A 286 -8.91 0.77 1.14
#